data_AF-A0A1G9KID7-F1
#
_entry.id   AF-A0A1G9KID7-F1
#
_cell.length_a   1.000
_cell.length_b   1.000
_cell.length_c   1.000
_cell.angle_alpha   90.00
_cell.angle_beta   90.00
_cell.angle_gamma   90.00
#
_symmetry.space_group_name_H-M   'P 1'
#
loop_
_entity.id
_entity.type
_entity.pdbx_description
1 polymer ?
#
loop_
_entity_poly.entity_id
_entity_poly.type
_entity_poly.pdbx_seq_one_letter_code
_entity_poly.pdbx_strand_id
1 'polypeptide(L)'
;MDNLWIWLVAAVVAIAVVIGVVLAVRGRSKPAPVETAEPEPQVETPEAVEAAAPKAAPAAPVIEAPEPVAGRLVRLRSRLARSNNALGKGLLALLASDRLDDDVWDEVEETLLTADVGMADTTAVVERLREQVKVLGTRDPEELRRLLKSELTAVLEPDLDRSIATASPSGSGPAVILMVGVNGSGKTTTCGRVARVLVAEGKTVVMGAADTFRAAAAEQLETWGARVGAKVVRRGEGADPASVAFDAVKAGADEGADVVLVDTAGRLQNKSGLMDELGKVKRVIEKQGPVAETLLVLDATTGQNGLQQAKVFGEVVQVTGIVLTKLDGSAKGGIVIAVQRQLGVPVKLVGLGEGPDDLAPFEVGAFVDALVDGAES
;
A
#
# COMPACT_ATOMS: atom_id res chain seq x y z
N MET A 1 -34.06 42.78 38.74
CA MET A 1 -33.69 41.65 39.63
C MET A 1 -32.73 40.77 38.85
N ASP A 2 -31.52 41.25 38.52
CA ASP A 2 -30.82 40.70 37.34
C ASP A 2 -29.37 40.21 37.57
N ASN A 3 -28.87 40.17 38.81
CA ASN A 3 -27.50 39.69 39.07
C ASN A 3 -27.41 38.52 40.06
N LEU A 4 -28.54 37.93 40.49
CA LEU A 4 -28.55 36.85 41.50
C LEU A 4 -27.95 35.53 40.96
N TRP A 5 -28.12 35.24 39.67
CA TRP A 5 -27.55 34.06 39.01
C TRP A 5 -26.01 34.11 39.04
N ILE A 6 -25.40 35.28 38.81
CA ILE A 6 -23.94 35.44 38.73
C ILE A 6 -23.31 35.06 40.07
N TRP A 7 -23.92 35.48 41.18
CA TRP A 7 -23.46 35.13 42.53
C TRP A 7 -23.66 33.64 42.86
N LEU A 8 -24.72 33.02 42.36
CA LEU A 8 -24.94 31.57 42.49
C LEU A 8 -23.88 30.75 41.74
N VAL A 9 -23.55 31.13 40.50
CA VAL A 9 -22.50 30.45 39.73
C VAL A 9 -21.12 30.65 40.36
N ALA A 10 -20.81 31.87 40.83
CA ALA A 10 -19.56 32.14 41.53
C ALA A 10 -19.41 31.31 42.81
N ALA A 11 -20.50 31.13 43.58
CA ALA A 11 -20.49 30.31 44.79
C ALA A 11 -20.25 28.82 44.48
N VAL A 12 -20.88 28.28 43.43
CA VAL A 12 -20.68 26.87 43.01
C VAL A 12 -19.25 26.62 42.55
N VAL A 13 -18.66 27.55 41.78
CA VAL A 13 -17.26 27.44 41.35
C VAL A 13 -16.31 27.51 42.55
N ALA A 14 -16.55 28.41 43.51
CA ALA A 14 -15.73 28.51 44.72
C ALA A 14 -15.76 27.22 45.55
N ILE A 15 -16.94 26.59 45.71
CA ILE A 15 -17.08 25.32 46.42
C ILE A 15 -16.34 24.19 45.69
N ALA A 16 -16.44 24.11 44.36
CA ALA A 16 -15.74 23.10 43.57
C ALA A 16 -14.21 23.21 43.70
N VAL A 17 -13.68 24.43 43.71
CA VAL A 17 -12.24 24.68 43.91
C VAL A 17 -11.80 24.25 45.31
N VAL A 18 -12.58 24.58 46.36
CA VAL A 18 -12.27 24.16 47.74
C VAL A 18 -12.28 22.64 47.88
N ILE A 19 -13.25 21.95 47.28
CA ILE A 19 -13.32 20.47 47.28
C ILE A 19 -12.12 19.87 46.54
N GLY A 20 -11.75 20.42 45.38
CA GLY A 20 -10.58 19.99 44.61
C GLY A 20 -9.27 20.10 45.39
N VAL A 21 -9.07 21.21 46.12
CA VAL A 21 -7.89 21.43 46.97
C VAL A 21 -7.88 20.47 48.17
N VAL A 22 -9.03 20.25 48.84
CA VAL A 22 -9.12 19.33 49.99
C VAL A 22 -8.83 17.88 49.58
N LEU A 23 -9.26 17.46 48.39
CA LEU A 23 -8.97 16.11 47.87
C LEU A 23 -7.50 15.96 47.45
N ALA A 24 -6.89 16.99 46.88
CA ALA A 24 -5.47 16.98 46.52
C ALA A 24 -4.54 16.95 47.75
N VAL A 25 -4.95 17.57 48.87
CA VAL A 25 -4.15 17.61 50.11
C VAL A 25 -4.30 16.32 50.95
N ARG A 26 -5.38 15.56 50.79
CA ARG A 26 -5.60 14.28 51.51
C ARG A 26 -4.87 13.07 50.94
N GLY A 27 -4.26 13.18 49.76
CA GLY A 27 -3.56 12.07 49.07
C GLY A 27 -2.09 11.86 49.44
N ARG A 28 -1.52 12.57 50.41
CA ARG A 28 -0.09 12.44 50.78
C ARG A 28 0.13 12.36 52.28
N SER A 29 0.46 11.17 52.78
CA SER A 29 1.17 10.86 54.05
C SER A 29 1.19 9.32 54.18
N LYS A 30 2.28 8.58 54.43
CA LYS A 30 3.39 8.77 55.39
C LYS A 30 4.53 7.76 55.10
N PRO A 31 5.80 8.08 55.40
CA PRO A 31 6.89 7.11 55.60
C PRO A 31 7.06 6.74 57.09
N ALA A 32 7.75 5.64 57.39
CA ALA A 32 8.21 5.22 58.72
C ALA A 32 9.46 4.31 58.58
N PRO A 33 10.22 4.02 59.65
CA PRO A 33 11.23 4.89 60.26
C PRO A 33 12.64 4.24 60.34
N VAL A 34 13.66 5.06 60.62
CA VAL A 34 15.06 4.66 60.84
C VAL A 34 15.28 4.32 62.32
N GLU A 35 15.95 3.19 62.59
CA GLU A 35 16.48 2.81 63.91
C GLU A 35 18.00 2.61 63.80
N THR A 36 18.74 3.23 64.72
CA THR A 36 20.20 3.25 64.85
C THR A 36 20.70 2.12 65.75
N ALA A 37 21.78 1.44 65.36
CA ALA A 37 22.66 0.67 66.25
C ALA A 37 24.11 0.69 65.76
N GLU A 38 25.05 0.78 66.70
CA GLU A 38 26.51 0.95 66.59
C GLU A 38 27.29 -0.26 66.01
N PRO A 39 28.58 -0.11 65.63
CA PRO A 39 29.39 -1.11 64.92
C PRO A 39 30.42 -1.86 65.80
N GLU A 40 30.77 -3.10 65.41
CA GLU A 40 32.08 -3.81 65.51
C GLU A 40 31.89 -5.34 65.31
N PRO A 41 32.93 -6.17 65.02
CA PRO A 41 33.98 -6.09 63.99
C PRO A 41 34.01 -7.35 63.08
N GLN A 42 34.90 -7.30 62.08
CA GLN A 42 35.10 -8.24 60.96
C GLN A 42 35.40 -9.71 61.32
N VAL A 43 34.97 -10.64 60.45
CA VAL A 43 35.71 -11.86 60.13
C VAL A 43 35.66 -12.11 58.61
N GLU A 44 36.82 -12.04 57.96
CA GLU A 44 37.07 -12.44 56.58
C GLU A 44 37.13 -13.96 56.44
N THR A 45 36.54 -14.54 55.38
CA THR A 45 37.17 -15.50 54.44
C THR A 45 36.20 -15.85 53.29
N PRO A 46 36.66 -16.31 52.11
CA PRO A 46 36.36 -15.66 50.83
C PRO A 46 35.42 -16.49 49.94
N GLU A 47 34.57 -15.83 49.17
CA GLU A 47 33.83 -16.48 48.08
C GLU A 47 33.97 -15.71 46.77
N ALA A 48 34.66 -16.39 45.84
CA ALA A 48 34.66 -16.31 44.39
C ALA A 48 34.32 -14.98 43.70
N VAL A 49 35.32 -14.43 43.01
CA VAL A 49 35.16 -13.46 41.93
C VAL A 49 34.33 -14.09 40.80
N GLU A 50 33.05 -13.75 40.72
CA GLU A 50 32.23 -14.06 39.54
C GLU A 50 32.59 -13.05 38.44
N ALA A 51 33.37 -13.54 37.47
CA ALA A 51 33.80 -12.80 36.30
C ALA A 51 32.57 -12.32 35.50
N ALA A 52 32.43 -11.00 35.36
CA ALA A 52 31.44 -10.39 34.48
C ALA A 52 31.64 -10.89 33.03
N ALA A 53 30.70 -11.69 32.56
CA ALA A 53 30.62 -12.11 31.17
C ALA A 53 30.37 -10.88 30.26
N PRO A 54 31.02 -10.77 29.09
CA PRO A 54 30.79 -9.67 28.17
C PRO A 54 29.35 -9.72 27.66
N LYS A 55 28.64 -8.60 27.76
CA LYS A 55 27.32 -8.39 27.15
C LYS A 55 27.44 -8.64 25.66
N ALA A 56 26.82 -9.73 25.18
CA ALA A 56 26.81 -10.09 23.76
C ALA A 56 26.32 -8.89 22.93
N ALA A 57 27.08 -8.55 21.89
CA ALA A 57 26.66 -7.58 20.90
C ALA A 57 25.32 -8.03 20.28
N PRO A 58 24.42 -7.09 19.90
CA PRO A 58 23.17 -7.45 19.23
C PRO A 58 23.50 -8.28 17.99
N ALA A 59 22.88 -9.45 17.86
CA ALA A 59 22.97 -10.26 16.65
C ALA A 59 22.55 -9.37 15.46
N ALA A 60 23.37 -9.37 14.41
CA ALA A 60 23.02 -8.70 13.16
C ALA A 60 21.62 -9.16 12.71
N PRO A 61 20.76 -8.25 12.23
CA PRO A 61 19.40 -8.61 11.82
C PRO A 61 19.48 -9.73 10.78
N VAL A 62 18.74 -10.82 11.03
CA VAL A 62 18.60 -11.91 10.07
C VAL A 62 17.85 -11.34 8.87
N ILE A 63 18.56 -11.10 7.77
CA ILE A 63 17.97 -10.65 6.51
C ILE A 63 17.08 -11.78 6.01
N GLU A 64 15.77 -11.53 5.92
CA GLU A 64 14.83 -12.51 5.37
C GLU A 64 14.98 -12.57 3.85
N ALA A 65 15.49 -13.69 3.33
CA ALA A 65 15.52 -13.96 1.90
C ALA A 65 14.08 -14.23 1.40
N PRO A 66 13.55 -13.42 0.45
CA PRO A 66 12.17 -13.59 -0.03
C PRO A 66 12.02 -14.84 -0.89
N GLU A 67 10.81 -15.40 -0.93
CA GLU A 67 10.55 -16.57 -1.78
C GLU A 67 10.69 -16.24 -3.29
N PRO A 68 11.09 -17.21 -4.13
CA PRO A 68 11.24 -17.02 -5.57
C PRO A 68 9.95 -16.55 -6.27
N VAL A 69 10.11 -15.70 -7.30
CA VAL A 69 9.01 -15.11 -8.10
C VAL A 69 8.00 -16.16 -8.59
N ALA A 70 8.48 -17.34 -9.01
CA ALA A 70 7.63 -18.43 -9.50
C ALA A 70 6.58 -18.90 -8.46
N GLY A 71 6.95 -18.98 -7.17
CA GLY A 71 6.01 -19.34 -6.11
C GLY A 71 4.93 -18.29 -5.88
N ARG A 72 5.25 -17.01 -6.12
CA ARG A 72 4.31 -15.89 -6.00
C ARG A 72 3.24 -15.89 -7.10
N LEU A 73 3.60 -16.24 -8.33
CA LEU A 73 2.66 -16.34 -9.46
C LEU A 73 1.68 -17.51 -9.32
N VAL A 74 2.14 -18.65 -8.78
CA VAL A 74 1.24 -19.78 -8.46
C VAL A 74 0.23 -19.35 -7.38
N ARG A 75 0.67 -18.60 -6.36
CA ARG A 75 -0.24 -18.03 -5.36
C ARG A 75 -1.20 -17.00 -5.94
N LEU A 76 -0.74 -16.13 -6.85
CA LEU A 76 -1.58 -15.19 -7.60
C LEU A 76 -2.75 -15.92 -8.26
N ARG A 77 -2.46 -16.95 -9.06
CA ARG A 77 -3.51 -17.78 -9.68
C ARG A 77 -4.46 -18.36 -8.64
N SER A 78 -3.94 -18.96 -7.57
CA SER A 78 -4.77 -19.58 -6.52
C SER A 78 -5.65 -18.60 -5.72
N ARG A 79 -5.24 -17.33 -5.60
CA ARG A 79 -5.97 -16.30 -4.82
C ARG A 79 -6.95 -15.53 -5.69
N LEU A 80 -6.55 -15.16 -6.91
CA LEU A 80 -7.48 -14.60 -7.89
C LEU A 80 -8.59 -15.58 -8.23
N ALA A 81 -8.28 -16.86 -8.38
CA ALA A 81 -9.28 -17.88 -8.58
C ALA A 81 -10.20 -18.14 -7.36
N ARG A 82 -9.88 -17.62 -6.17
CA ARG A 82 -10.83 -17.56 -5.06
C ARG A 82 -11.66 -16.28 -5.10
N SER A 83 -11.13 -15.24 -5.74
CA SER A 83 -11.78 -13.95 -5.97
C SER A 83 -12.65 -13.99 -7.22
N ASN A 84 -13.89 -14.42 -7.04
CA ASN A 84 -15.03 -14.24 -7.95
C ASN A 84 -15.00 -14.95 -9.33
N ASN A 85 -14.87 -16.27 -9.29
CA ASN A 85 -15.17 -17.21 -10.40
C ASN A 85 -16.62 -17.15 -10.92
N ALA A 86 -17.52 -16.40 -10.29
CA ALA A 86 -18.91 -16.30 -10.71
C ALA A 86 -19.06 -15.49 -12.01
N LEU A 87 -18.17 -14.53 -12.25
CA LEU A 87 -18.22 -13.66 -13.42
C LEU A 87 -17.92 -14.41 -14.72
N GLY A 88 -16.76 -15.07 -14.81
CA GLY A 88 -16.37 -15.84 -15.99
C GLY A 88 -17.35 -16.97 -16.30
N LYS A 89 -17.79 -17.72 -15.27
CA LYS A 89 -18.75 -18.82 -15.44
C LYS A 89 -20.15 -18.32 -15.83
N GLY A 90 -20.63 -17.25 -15.21
CA GLY A 90 -21.91 -16.64 -15.57
C GLY A 90 -21.89 -16.13 -17.00
N LEU A 91 -20.84 -15.40 -17.37
CA LEU A 91 -20.71 -14.84 -18.70
C LEU A 91 -20.60 -15.90 -19.79
N LEU A 92 -19.86 -16.97 -19.56
CA LEU A 92 -19.79 -18.11 -20.49
C LEU A 92 -21.11 -18.86 -20.59
N ALA A 93 -21.86 -18.99 -19.50
CA ALA A 93 -23.18 -19.63 -19.52
C ALA A 93 -24.18 -18.82 -20.35
N LEU A 94 -24.15 -17.49 -20.23
CA LEU A 94 -24.96 -16.59 -21.06
C LEU A 94 -24.58 -16.72 -22.54
N LEU A 95 -23.29 -16.73 -22.84
CA LEU A 95 -22.78 -16.84 -24.21
C LEU A 95 -22.98 -18.23 -24.84
N ALA A 96 -23.16 -19.28 -24.02
CA ALA A 96 -23.44 -20.64 -24.49
C ALA A 96 -24.94 -20.93 -24.68
N SER A 97 -25.80 -19.95 -24.46
CA SER A 97 -27.25 -20.09 -24.66
C SER A 97 -27.62 -20.37 -26.14
N ASP A 98 -28.73 -21.07 -26.36
CA ASP A 98 -29.19 -21.45 -27.70
C ASP A 98 -29.45 -20.24 -28.63
N ARG A 99 -29.68 -19.07 -28.04
CA ARG A 99 -29.97 -17.81 -28.70
C ARG A 99 -29.14 -16.68 -28.10
N LEU A 100 -28.26 -16.11 -28.91
CA LEU A 100 -27.54 -14.87 -28.62
C LEU A 100 -28.33 -13.68 -29.21
N ASP A 101 -29.48 -13.40 -28.61
CA ASP A 101 -30.28 -12.21 -28.90
C ASP A 101 -29.81 -11.01 -28.08
N ASP A 102 -30.45 -9.85 -28.27
CA ASP A 102 -30.06 -8.60 -27.60
C ASP A 102 -30.14 -8.72 -26.08
N ASP A 103 -31.13 -9.46 -25.54
CA ASP A 103 -31.30 -9.67 -24.10
C ASP A 103 -30.08 -10.34 -23.47
N VAL A 104 -29.50 -11.36 -24.13
CA VAL A 104 -28.28 -12.02 -23.64
C VAL A 104 -27.09 -11.05 -23.62
N TRP A 105 -26.94 -10.21 -24.64
CA TRP A 105 -25.85 -9.23 -24.69
C TRP A 105 -26.01 -8.13 -23.61
N ASP A 106 -27.24 -7.75 -23.30
CA ASP A 106 -27.51 -6.83 -22.20
C ASP A 106 -27.13 -7.45 -20.83
N GLU A 107 -27.40 -8.75 -20.63
CA GLU A 107 -26.98 -9.47 -19.41
C GLU A 107 -25.45 -9.61 -19.29
N VAL A 108 -24.76 -9.84 -20.43
CA VAL A 108 -23.29 -9.82 -20.51
C VAL A 108 -22.76 -8.45 -20.07
N GLU A 109 -23.33 -7.37 -20.60
CA GLU A 109 -22.95 -6.00 -20.25
C GLU A 109 -23.20 -5.72 -18.76
N GLU A 110 -24.39 -6.03 -18.22
CA GLU A 110 -24.72 -5.86 -16.80
C GLU A 110 -23.74 -6.60 -15.89
N THR A 111 -23.34 -7.81 -16.28
CA THR A 111 -22.38 -8.63 -15.52
C THR A 111 -21.00 -7.96 -15.44
N LEU A 112 -20.49 -7.43 -16.56
CA LEU A 112 -19.21 -6.73 -16.61
C LEU A 112 -19.25 -5.39 -15.84
N LEU A 113 -20.38 -4.67 -15.90
CA LEU A 113 -20.58 -3.44 -15.13
C LEU A 113 -20.56 -3.72 -13.62
N THR A 114 -21.28 -4.75 -13.18
CA THR A 114 -21.33 -5.17 -11.76
C THR A 114 -19.94 -5.54 -11.22
N ALA A 115 -19.04 -5.94 -12.10
CA ALA A 115 -17.66 -6.26 -11.79
C ALA A 115 -16.71 -5.06 -11.68
N ASP A 116 -17.22 -3.84 -11.82
CA ASP A 116 -16.45 -2.59 -11.89
C ASP A 116 -15.53 -2.46 -13.12
N VAL A 117 -15.84 -3.09 -14.27
CA VAL A 117 -15.09 -2.85 -15.53
C VAL A 117 -15.27 -1.41 -16.03
N GLY A 118 -16.43 -0.81 -15.75
CA GLY A 118 -16.78 0.56 -16.16
C GLY A 118 -17.54 0.59 -17.48
N MET A 119 -18.37 1.62 -17.66
CA MET A 119 -19.33 1.70 -18.77
C MET A 119 -18.66 1.69 -20.14
N ALA A 120 -17.75 2.65 -20.38
CA ALA A 120 -17.11 2.79 -21.69
C ALA A 120 -16.34 1.53 -22.12
N ASP A 121 -15.59 0.92 -21.20
CA ASP A 121 -14.81 -0.27 -21.50
C ASP A 121 -15.69 -1.52 -21.64
N THR A 122 -16.77 -1.63 -20.86
CA THR A 122 -17.75 -2.72 -21.00
C THR A 122 -18.41 -2.68 -22.37
N THR A 123 -19.00 -1.55 -22.75
CA THR A 123 -19.67 -1.41 -24.05
C THR A 123 -18.70 -1.76 -25.18
N ALA A 124 -17.46 -1.26 -25.11
CA ALA A 124 -16.45 -1.53 -26.12
C ALA A 124 -16.05 -3.03 -26.21
N VAL A 125 -15.96 -3.73 -25.07
CA VAL A 125 -15.70 -5.18 -25.04
C VAL A 125 -16.87 -5.97 -25.62
N VAL A 126 -18.10 -5.63 -25.21
CA VAL A 126 -19.31 -6.33 -25.64
C VAL A 126 -19.54 -6.17 -27.14
N GLU A 127 -19.40 -4.95 -27.68
CA GLU A 127 -19.56 -4.70 -29.11
C GLU A 127 -18.56 -5.50 -29.96
N ARG A 128 -17.28 -5.51 -29.58
CA ARG A 128 -16.23 -6.25 -30.31
C ARG A 128 -16.43 -7.77 -30.20
N LEU A 129 -16.77 -8.27 -29.01
CA LEU A 129 -17.08 -9.68 -28.81
C LEU A 129 -18.27 -10.11 -29.66
N ARG A 130 -19.36 -9.33 -29.65
CA ARG A 130 -20.56 -9.56 -30.45
C ARG A 130 -20.26 -9.59 -31.95
N GLU A 131 -19.42 -8.68 -32.43
CA GLU A 131 -18.98 -8.65 -33.82
C GLU A 131 -18.18 -9.91 -34.18
N GLN A 132 -17.19 -10.30 -33.37
CA GLN A 132 -16.36 -11.48 -33.63
C GLN A 132 -17.18 -12.77 -33.63
N VAL A 133 -18.10 -12.94 -32.69
CA VAL A 133 -19.00 -14.10 -32.63
C VAL A 133 -19.86 -14.17 -33.89
N LYS A 134 -20.36 -13.03 -34.38
CA LYS A 134 -21.13 -12.96 -35.62
C LYS A 134 -20.30 -13.29 -36.86
N VAL A 135 -19.07 -12.79 -36.94
CA VAL A 135 -18.15 -13.02 -38.09
C VAL A 135 -17.71 -14.47 -38.16
N LEU A 136 -17.34 -15.07 -37.03
CA LEU A 136 -16.90 -16.46 -36.96
C LEU A 136 -18.07 -17.45 -37.01
N GLY A 137 -19.29 -17.00 -36.69
CA GLY A 137 -20.47 -17.85 -36.60
C GLY A 137 -20.34 -18.96 -35.54
N THR A 138 -19.45 -18.77 -34.56
CA THR A 138 -19.15 -19.78 -33.55
C THR A 138 -20.15 -19.75 -32.40
N ARG A 139 -20.47 -20.94 -31.90
CA ARG A 139 -21.23 -21.15 -30.66
C ARG A 139 -20.53 -22.14 -29.73
N ASP A 140 -19.30 -22.50 -30.06
CA ASP A 140 -18.49 -23.40 -29.26
C ASP A 140 -18.05 -22.68 -27.98
N PRO A 141 -18.39 -23.18 -26.78
CA PRO A 141 -18.01 -22.55 -25.52
C PRO A 141 -16.49 -22.34 -25.37
N GLU A 142 -15.67 -23.23 -25.92
CA GLU A 142 -14.21 -23.07 -25.87
C GLU A 142 -13.72 -21.91 -26.75
N GLU A 143 -14.29 -21.78 -27.95
CA GLU A 143 -14.01 -20.66 -28.83
C GLU A 143 -14.49 -19.33 -28.24
N LEU A 144 -15.72 -19.29 -27.70
CA LEU A 144 -16.28 -18.10 -27.04
C LEU A 144 -15.43 -17.65 -25.85
N ARG A 145 -14.95 -18.61 -25.05
CA ARG A 145 -13.99 -18.35 -23.96
C ARG A 145 -12.69 -17.74 -24.47
N ARG A 146 -12.16 -18.24 -25.58
CA ARG A 146 -10.93 -17.69 -26.19
C ARG A 146 -11.14 -16.25 -26.67
N LEU A 147 -12.27 -15.96 -27.31
CA LEU A 147 -12.62 -14.61 -27.78
C LEU A 147 -12.75 -13.63 -26.62
N LEU A 148 -13.51 -14.01 -25.57
CA LEU A 148 -13.65 -13.18 -24.37
C LEU A 148 -12.30 -12.86 -23.72
N LYS A 149 -11.43 -13.87 -23.55
CA LYS A 149 -10.08 -13.67 -23.02
C LYS A 149 -9.25 -12.73 -23.90
N SER A 150 -9.34 -12.89 -25.22
CA SER A 150 -8.64 -12.03 -26.17
C SER A 150 -9.08 -10.56 -26.02
N GLU A 151 -10.39 -10.32 -25.92
CA GLU A 151 -10.94 -8.96 -25.74
C GLU A 151 -10.52 -8.33 -24.41
N LEU A 152 -10.61 -9.07 -23.31
CA LEU A 152 -10.18 -8.58 -21.99
C LEU A 152 -8.67 -8.33 -21.94
N THR A 153 -7.88 -9.19 -22.59
CA THR A 153 -6.43 -9.01 -22.72
C THR A 153 -6.10 -7.75 -23.50
N ALA A 154 -6.78 -7.53 -24.64
CA ALA A 154 -6.56 -6.36 -25.49
C ALA A 154 -6.87 -5.05 -24.76
N VAL A 155 -7.95 -5.00 -23.97
CA VAL A 155 -8.29 -3.82 -23.15
C VAL A 155 -7.23 -3.54 -22.08
N LEU A 156 -6.55 -4.58 -21.59
CA LEU A 156 -5.46 -4.42 -20.64
C LEU A 156 -4.12 -4.04 -21.30
N GLU A 157 -4.05 -3.85 -22.61
CA GLU A 157 -2.85 -3.34 -23.31
C GLU A 157 -1.58 -4.11 -22.86
N PRO A 158 -1.40 -5.38 -23.29
CA PRO A 158 -0.36 -6.27 -22.78
C PRO A 158 1.06 -5.77 -23.05
N ASP A 159 1.24 -4.92 -24.05
CA ASP A 159 2.54 -4.36 -24.45
C ASP A 159 3.04 -3.21 -23.57
N LEU A 160 2.23 -2.71 -22.62
CA LEU A 160 2.68 -1.69 -21.67
C LEU A 160 3.81 -2.24 -20.76
N ASP A 161 4.83 -1.42 -20.54
CA ASP A 161 5.93 -1.75 -19.62
C ASP A 161 5.44 -1.77 -18.16
N ARG A 162 5.45 -2.97 -17.57
CA ARG A 162 5.03 -3.24 -16.19
C ARG A 162 6.19 -3.43 -15.22
N SER A 163 7.43 -3.26 -15.67
CA SER A 163 8.60 -3.36 -14.81
C SER A 163 8.68 -2.19 -13.82
N ILE A 164 9.24 -2.43 -12.63
CA ILE A 164 9.56 -1.36 -11.69
C ILE A 164 10.80 -0.61 -12.21
N ALA A 165 10.76 0.71 -12.24
CA ALA A 165 11.87 1.51 -12.74
C ALA A 165 13.02 1.52 -11.74
N THR A 166 13.97 0.61 -11.94
CA THR A 166 15.16 0.44 -11.08
C THR A 166 16.40 1.16 -11.61
N ALA A 167 16.27 1.89 -12.73
CA ALA A 167 17.34 2.70 -13.31
C ALA A 167 16.99 4.19 -13.22
N SER A 168 17.97 5.01 -12.86
CA SER A 168 17.82 6.47 -12.85
C SER A 168 17.65 7.00 -14.28
N PRO A 169 16.64 7.85 -14.55
CA PRO A 169 16.46 8.44 -15.88
C PRO A 169 17.62 9.34 -16.32
N SER A 170 18.41 9.88 -15.38
CA SER A 170 19.61 10.67 -15.69
C SER A 170 20.84 9.81 -16.00
N GLY A 171 20.76 8.48 -15.81
CA GLY A 171 21.88 7.56 -15.95
C GLY A 171 22.87 7.60 -14.77
N SER A 172 22.62 8.42 -13.75
CA SER A 172 23.46 8.53 -12.55
C SER A 172 22.63 8.64 -11.28
N GLY A 173 23.14 8.10 -10.18
CA GLY A 173 22.45 8.08 -8.88
C GLY A 173 21.33 7.02 -8.80
N PRO A 174 20.63 6.93 -7.66
CA PRO A 174 19.58 5.96 -7.44
C PRO A 174 18.33 6.26 -8.29
N ALA A 175 17.60 5.21 -8.67
CA ALA A 175 16.24 5.36 -9.17
C ALA A 175 15.30 5.75 -8.01
N VAL A 176 14.66 6.92 -8.09
CA VAL A 176 13.74 7.38 -7.04
C VAL A 176 12.31 6.98 -7.38
N ILE A 177 11.67 6.23 -6.47
CA ILE A 177 10.29 5.78 -6.59
C ILE A 177 9.44 6.44 -5.50
N LEU A 178 8.43 7.19 -5.91
CA LEU A 178 7.50 7.89 -5.02
C LEU A 178 6.22 7.07 -4.83
N MET A 179 5.92 6.66 -3.59
CA MET A 179 4.71 5.91 -3.25
C MET A 179 3.59 6.88 -2.85
N VAL A 180 2.51 6.94 -3.63
CA VAL A 180 1.37 7.85 -3.40
C VAL A 180 0.05 7.08 -3.30
N GLY A 181 -1.00 7.75 -2.81
CA GLY A 181 -2.32 7.14 -2.62
C GLY A 181 -2.95 7.50 -1.27
N VAL A 182 -4.18 7.05 -1.04
CA VAL A 182 -4.95 7.42 0.14
C VAL A 182 -4.56 6.64 1.40
N ASN A 183 -4.96 7.11 2.57
CA ASN A 183 -4.80 6.37 3.81
C ASN A 183 -5.60 5.06 3.75
N GLY A 184 -5.01 3.98 4.27
CA GLY A 184 -5.65 2.66 4.29
C GLY A 184 -5.52 1.86 2.98
N SER A 185 -4.97 2.44 1.90
CA SER A 185 -4.73 1.71 0.64
C SER A 185 -3.54 0.76 0.68
N GLY A 186 -2.77 0.76 1.77
CA GLY A 186 -1.62 -0.13 1.94
C GLY A 186 -0.28 0.44 1.44
N LYS A 187 -0.13 1.76 1.28
CA LYS A 187 1.12 2.41 0.83
C LYS A 187 2.38 1.96 1.58
N THR A 188 2.45 2.18 2.90
CA THR A 188 3.61 1.83 3.72
C THR A 188 3.94 0.34 3.65
N THR A 189 2.91 -0.51 3.69
CA THR A 189 3.06 -1.97 3.50
C THR A 189 3.61 -2.31 2.12
N THR A 190 3.08 -1.68 1.07
CA THR A 190 3.53 -1.88 -0.32
C THR A 190 4.96 -1.40 -0.51
N CYS A 191 5.32 -0.24 0.06
CA CYS A 191 6.68 0.29 0.05
C CYS A 191 7.67 -0.73 0.63
N GLY A 192 7.36 -1.30 1.80
CA GLY A 192 8.17 -2.35 2.41
C GLY A 192 8.24 -3.64 1.60
N ARG A 193 7.13 -4.07 0.98
CA ARG A 193 7.11 -5.26 0.11
C ARG A 193 7.90 -5.04 -1.19
N VAL A 194 7.83 -3.86 -1.78
CA VAL A 194 8.65 -3.48 -2.94
C VAL A 194 10.13 -3.48 -2.55
N ALA A 195 10.50 -2.91 -1.40
CA ALA A 195 11.87 -2.98 -0.89
C ALA A 195 12.36 -4.43 -0.77
N ARG A 196 11.52 -5.31 -0.21
CA ARG A 196 11.79 -6.74 -0.09
C ARG A 196 12.03 -7.40 -1.45
N VAL A 197 11.15 -7.14 -2.44
CA VAL A 197 11.31 -7.68 -3.81
C VAL A 197 12.63 -7.22 -4.43
N LEU A 198 12.94 -5.93 -4.34
CA LEU A 198 14.16 -5.35 -4.92
C LEU A 198 15.43 -5.90 -4.26
N VAL A 199 15.44 -6.04 -2.93
CA VAL A 199 16.56 -6.66 -2.20
C VAL A 199 16.72 -8.14 -2.59
N ALA A 200 15.62 -8.87 -2.79
CA ALA A 200 15.67 -10.25 -3.29
C ALA A 200 16.33 -10.36 -4.68
N GLU A 201 16.15 -9.33 -5.50
CA GLU A 201 16.75 -9.20 -6.83
C GLU A 201 18.19 -8.66 -6.80
N GLY A 202 18.77 -8.53 -5.59
CA GLY A 202 20.15 -8.08 -5.39
C GLY A 202 20.33 -6.56 -5.47
N LYS A 203 19.24 -5.78 -5.45
CA LYS A 203 19.30 -4.32 -5.44
C LYS A 203 19.53 -3.78 -4.02
N THR A 204 20.32 -2.74 -3.93
CA THR A 204 20.50 -1.93 -2.72
C THR A 204 19.39 -0.88 -2.62
N VAL A 205 18.74 -0.80 -1.46
CA VAL A 205 17.54 0.04 -1.27
C VAL A 205 17.71 0.97 -0.07
N VAL A 206 17.39 2.24 -0.27
CA VAL A 206 17.17 3.22 0.80
C VAL A 206 15.68 3.60 0.82
N MET A 207 15.11 3.78 2.00
CA MET A 207 13.70 4.17 2.16
C MET A 207 13.59 5.51 2.89
N GLY A 208 12.64 6.36 2.47
CA GLY A 208 12.33 7.64 3.10
C GLY A 208 10.93 7.63 3.74
N ALA A 209 10.85 7.87 5.04
CA ALA A 209 9.61 7.96 5.81
C ALA A 209 8.98 9.36 5.72
N ALA A 210 8.48 9.74 4.54
CA ALA A 210 7.89 11.05 4.30
C ALA A 210 6.40 11.16 4.74
N ASP A 211 5.75 10.09 5.21
CA ASP A 211 4.49 10.17 5.99
C ASP A 211 4.78 10.66 7.42
N THR A 212 5.17 11.93 7.54
CA THR A 212 5.63 12.54 8.81
C THR A 212 4.50 12.85 9.78
N PHE A 213 3.24 12.76 9.34
CA PHE A 213 2.04 12.97 10.17
C PHE A 213 1.60 11.73 10.94
N ARG A 214 2.16 10.55 10.63
CA ARG A 214 1.79 9.30 11.27
C ARG A 214 3.07 8.67 11.84
N ALA A 215 3.34 8.91 13.13
CA ALA A 215 4.49 8.30 13.81
C ALA A 215 4.56 6.79 13.59
N ALA A 216 3.41 6.09 13.70
CA ALA A 216 3.31 4.65 13.44
C ALA A 216 3.65 4.23 11.99
N ALA A 217 3.47 5.10 10.99
CA ALA A 217 3.84 4.79 9.61
C ALA A 217 5.38 4.77 9.46
N ALA A 218 6.07 5.73 10.07
CA ALA A 218 7.53 5.75 10.10
C ALA A 218 8.10 4.53 10.83
N GLU A 219 7.55 4.16 12.00
CA GLU A 219 7.97 2.96 12.75
C GLU A 219 7.70 1.65 11.98
N GLN A 220 6.55 1.59 11.30
CA GLN A 220 6.22 0.46 10.42
C GLN A 220 7.23 0.36 9.27
N LEU A 221 7.60 1.47 8.65
CA LEU A 221 8.58 1.51 7.58
C LEU A 221 9.99 1.14 8.08
N GLU A 222 10.40 1.59 9.27
CA GLU A 222 11.64 1.16 9.92
C GLU A 222 11.67 -0.36 10.16
N THR A 223 10.55 -0.93 10.61
CA THR A 223 10.43 -2.39 10.79
C THR A 223 10.61 -3.12 9.46
N TRP A 224 10.04 -2.61 8.37
CA TRP A 224 10.26 -3.16 7.03
C TRP A 224 11.72 -3.06 6.60
N GLY A 225 12.35 -1.89 6.78
CA GLY A 225 13.75 -1.68 6.43
C GLY A 225 14.68 -2.62 7.18
N ALA A 226 14.48 -2.77 8.49
CA ALA A 226 15.25 -3.69 9.32
C ALA A 226 15.14 -5.15 8.87
N ARG A 227 13.97 -5.59 8.40
CA ARG A 227 13.75 -6.97 7.90
C ARG A 227 14.55 -7.28 6.63
N VAL A 228 14.78 -6.28 5.79
CA VAL A 228 15.42 -6.46 4.47
C VAL A 228 16.82 -5.84 4.41
N GLY A 229 17.32 -5.29 5.52
CA GLY A 229 18.61 -4.59 5.57
C GLY A 229 18.64 -3.25 4.84
N ALA A 230 17.48 -2.65 4.53
CA ALA A 230 17.39 -1.34 3.89
C ALA A 230 17.47 -0.21 4.92
N LYS A 231 18.28 0.81 4.62
CA LYS A 231 18.36 2.02 5.46
C LYS A 231 17.06 2.81 5.37
N VAL A 232 16.55 3.26 6.52
CA VAL A 232 15.37 4.14 6.58
C VAL A 232 15.78 5.53 7.03
N VAL A 233 15.52 6.53 6.20
CA VAL A 233 15.70 7.94 6.50
C VAL A 233 14.38 8.51 7.02
N ARG A 234 14.42 9.06 8.23
CA ARG A 234 13.29 9.73 8.85
C ARG A 234 13.74 10.94 9.66
N ARG A 235 12.78 11.80 9.98
CA ARG A 235 12.94 12.91 10.95
C ARG A 235 11.89 12.77 12.05
N GLY A 236 11.90 13.70 13.02
CA GLY A 236 10.88 13.74 14.08
C GLY A 236 9.46 13.92 13.53
N GLU A 237 8.46 13.59 14.34
CA GLU A 237 7.05 13.75 13.99
C GLU A 237 6.72 15.20 13.60
N GLY A 238 5.92 15.38 12.54
CA GLY A 238 5.58 16.71 12.01
C GLY A 238 6.70 17.40 11.23
N ALA A 239 7.82 16.74 10.96
CA ALA A 239 8.83 17.26 10.04
C ALA A 239 8.27 17.47 8.63
N ASP A 240 8.90 18.36 7.86
CA ASP A 240 8.53 18.59 6.46
C ASP A 240 8.78 17.34 5.60
N PRO A 241 7.74 16.73 4.99
CA PRO A 241 7.87 15.53 4.14
C PRO A 241 8.90 15.71 3.02
N ALA A 242 8.94 16.89 2.41
CA ALA A 242 9.85 17.17 1.31
C ALA A 242 11.31 17.18 1.77
N SER A 243 11.59 17.60 3.00
CA SER A 243 12.92 17.56 3.60
C SER A 243 13.35 16.13 3.90
N VAL A 244 12.45 15.26 4.39
CA VAL A 244 12.75 13.83 4.59
C VAL A 244 13.05 13.14 3.27
N ALA A 245 12.25 13.40 2.23
CA ALA A 245 12.46 12.85 0.90
C ALA A 245 13.79 13.32 0.29
N PHE A 246 14.16 14.59 0.47
CA PHE A 246 15.45 15.11 0.04
C PHE A 246 16.62 14.35 0.69
N ASP A 247 16.57 14.18 2.01
CA ASP A 247 17.62 13.47 2.75
C ASP A 247 17.71 11.99 2.35
N ALA A 248 16.57 11.35 2.05
CA ALA A 248 16.53 9.96 1.60
C ALA A 248 17.25 9.77 0.25
N VAL A 249 16.97 10.66 -0.71
CA VAL A 249 17.62 10.64 -2.02
C VAL A 249 19.11 10.94 -1.89
N LYS A 250 19.48 11.91 -1.05
CA LYS A 250 20.88 12.22 -0.77
C LYS A 250 21.61 11.02 -0.16
N ALA A 251 21.02 10.39 0.86
CA ALA A 251 21.58 9.20 1.48
C ALA A 251 21.74 8.05 0.47
N GLY A 252 20.76 7.83 -0.41
CA GLY A 252 20.87 6.85 -1.48
C GLY A 252 22.01 7.16 -2.46
N ALA A 253 22.20 8.43 -2.82
CA ALA A 253 23.33 8.83 -3.66
C ALA A 253 24.69 8.66 -2.96
N ASP A 254 24.79 9.06 -1.69
CA ASP A 254 26.01 8.96 -0.89
C ASP A 254 26.42 7.49 -0.65
N GLU A 255 25.46 6.58 -0.53
CA GLU A 255 25.67 5.14 -0.33
C GLU A 255 25.79 4.35 -1.63
N GLY A 256 25.58 5.00 -2.79
CA GLY A 256 25.57 4.31 -4.09
C GLY A 256 24.44 3.30 -4.22
N ALA A 257 23.27 3.58 -3.61
CA ALA A 257 22.11 2.71 -3.67
C ALA A 257 21.53 2.65 -5.09
N ASP A 258 20.97 1.50 -5.45
CA ASP A 258 20.27 1.32 -6.73
C ASP A 258 18.92 2.05 -6.73
N VAL A 259 18.17 1.97 -5.62
CA VAL A 259 16.79 2.47 -5.53
C VAL A 259 16.55 3.23 -4.23
N VAL A 260 15.82 4.35 -4.32
CA VAL A 260 15.27 5.09 -3.17
C VAL A 260 13.75 5.04 -3.23
N LEU A 261 13.12 4.42 -2.22
CA LEU A 261 11.66 4.37 -2.07
C LEU A 261 11.19 5.46 -1.10
N VAL A 262 10.22 6.29 -1.47
CA VAL A 262 9.70 7.36 -0.61
C VAL A 262 8.23 7.11 -0.28
N ASP A 263 7.92 6.82 0.98
CA ASP A 263 6.53 6.64 1.48
C ASP A 263 5.93 7.99 1.88
N THR A 264 4.81 8.39 1.26
CA THR A 264 4.18 9.70 1.51
C THR A 264 2.90 9.61 2.34
N ALA A 265 2.44 10.76 2.85
CA ALA A 265 1.10 10.87 3.43
C ALA A 265 -0.03 10.61 2.40
N GLY A 266 -1.24 10.32 2.89
CA GLY A 266 -2.42 10.01 2.06
C GLY A 266 -3.76 10.58 2.54
N ARG A 267 -3.75 11.69 3.28
CA ARG A 267 -4.96 12.30 3.90
C ARG A 267 -5.81 13.06 2.86
N LEU A 268 -6.53 12.36 2.00
CA LEU A 268 -7.26 12.96 0.86
C LEU A 268 -8.48 13.83 1.27
N GLN A 269 -8.95 13.76 2.51
CA GLN A 269 -10.06 14.62 3.00
C GLN A 269 -9.76 16.12 2.90
N ASN A 270 -8.48 16.52 2.84
CA ASN A 270 -8.04 17.88 2.54
C ASN A 270 -7.28 17.88 1.20
N LYS A 271 -8.03 17.73 0.09
CA LYS A 271 -7.49 17.51 -1.26
C LYS A 271 -6.42 18.52 -1.64
N SER A 272 -6.65 19.83 -1.46
CA SER A 272 -5.69 20.87 -1.85
C SER A 272 -4.39 20.75 -1.05
N GLY A 273 -4.48 20.64 0.28
CA GLY A 273 -3.29 20.52 1.13
C GLY A 273 -2.44 19.30 0.84
N LEU A 274 -3.07 18.13 0.63
CA LEU A 274 -2.33 16.90 0.26
C LEU A 274 -1.64 17.05 -1.11
N MET A 275 -2.34 17.61 -2.09
CA MET A 275 -1.80 17.74 -3.44
C MET A 275 -0.65 18.74 -3.51
N ASP A 276 -0.75 19.87 -2.79
CA ASP A 276 0.34 20.84 -2.66
C ASP A 276 1.58 20.22 -1.98
N GLU A 277 1.35 19.40 -0.95
CA GLU A 277 2.42 18.69 -0.24
C GLU A 277 3.12 17.67 -1.14
N LEU A 278 2.36 16.81 -1.84
CA LEU A 278 2.95 15.82 -2.76
C LEU A 278 3.68 16.49 -3.92
N GLY A 279 3.11 17.55 -4.49
CA GLY A 279 3.77 18.36 -5.51
C GLY A 279 5.03 19.06 -4.99
N LYS A 280 5.06 19.46 -3.72
CA LYS A 280 6.29 19.98 -3.07
C LYS A 280 7.34 18.89 -2.90
N VAL A 281 6.95 17.70 -2.42
CA VAL A 281 7.87 16.54 -2.25
C VAL A 281 8.53 16.20 -3.58
N LYS A 282 7.74 16.01 -4.65
CA LYS A 282 8.27 15.71 -5.99
C LYS A 282 9.25 16.78 -6.47
N ARG A 283 8.86 18.06 -6.43
CA ARG A 283 9.74 19.18 -6.84
C ARG A 283 11.04 19.26 -6.05
N VAL A 284 11.04 18.88 -4.78
CA VAL A 284 12.24 18.90 -3.93
C VAL A 284 13.17 17.73 -4.24
N ILE A 285 12.61 16.53 -4.49
CA ILE A 285 13.36 15.38 -5.00
C ILE A 285 14.00 15.72 -6.35
N GLU A 286 13.25 16.34 -7.26
CA GLU A 286 13.68 16.69 -8.62
C GLU A 286 14.86 17.66 -8.69
N LYS A 287 15.20 18.34 -7.58
CA LYS A 287 16.43 19.13 -7.48
C LYS A 287 17.71 18.28 -7.47
N GLN A 288 17.60 17.00 -7.09
CA GLN A 288 18.73 16.06 -7.05
C GLN A 288 18.74 15.12 -8.27
N GLY A 289 17.61 14.95 -8.94
CA GLY A 289 17.46 14.15 -10.15
C GLY A 289 15.99 13.81 -10.43
N PRO A 290 15.64 13.44 -11.67
CA PRO A 290 14.27 13.10 -12.03
C PRO A 290 13.74 11.93 -11.20
N VAL A 291 12.47 12.00 -10.78
CA VAL A 291 11.76 10.85 -10.20
C VAL A 291 11.61 9.79 -11.28
N ALA A 292 12.12 8.58 -11.02
CA ALA A 292 12.06 7.47 -11.97
C ALA A 292 10.64 6.93 -12.10
N GLU A 293 9.91 6.88 -10.98
CA GLU A 293 8.57 6.31 -10.94
C GLU A 293 7.70 6.92 -9.85
N THR A 294 6.42 7.16 -10.15
CA THR A 294 5.39 7.49 -9.16
C THR A 294 4.37 6.37 -9.14
N LEU A 295 4.39 5.55 -8.08
CA LEU A 295 3.50 4.42 -7.90
C LEU A 295 2.28 4.82 -7.07
N LEU A 296 1.11 4.76 -7.70
CA LEU A 296 -0.16 4.98 -7.03
C LEU A 296 -0.69 3.67 -6.43
N VAL A 297 -0.80 3.62 -5.11
CA VAL A 297 -1.34 2.47 -4.38
C VAL A 297 -2.84 2.66 -4.12
N LEU A 298 -3.64 1.77 -4.67
CA LEU A 298 -5.10 1.77 -4.54
C LEU A 298 -5.60 0.46 -3.94
N ASP A 299 -6.70 0.56 -3.21
CA ASP A 299 -7.40 -0.58 -2.64
C ASP A 299 -8.46 -1.07 -3.62
N ALA A 300 -8.32 -2.32 -4.10
CA ALA A 300 -9.23 -2.92 -5.06
C ALA A 300 -10.67 -3.09 -4.54
N THR A 301 -10.90 -3.01 -3.23
CA THR A 301 -12.27 -3.10 -2.66
C THR A 301 -13.03 -1.78 -2.72
N THR A 302 -12.36 -0.68 -3.10
CA THR A 302 -12.98 0.66 -3.12
C THR A 302 -13.81 0.94 -4.37
N GLY A 303 -13.70 0.11 -5.41
CA GLY A 303 -14.45 0.24 -6.67
C GLY A 303 -14.34 1.65 -7.27
N GLN A 304 -15.48 2.23 -7.68
CA GLN A 304 -15.54 3.57 -8.27
C GLN A 304 -14.95 4.69 -7.39
N ASN A 305 -14.96 4.54 -6.06
CA ASN A 305 -14.30 5.53 -5.18
C ASN A 305 -12.78 5.55 -5.42
N GLY A 306 -12.16 4.38 -5.59
CA GLY A 306 -10.75 4.26 -5.93
C GLY A 306 -10.43 4.93 -7.28
N LEU A 307 -11.32 4.78 -8.27
CA LEU A 307 -11.17 5.40 -9.58
C LEU A 307 -11.16 6.93 -9.51
N GLN A 308 -12.11 7.51 -8.76
CA GLN A 308 -12.17 8.95 -8.56
C GLN A 308 -10.95 9.50 -7.81
N GLN A 309 -10.40 8.73 -6.87
CA GLN A 309 -9.15 9.07 -6.18
C GLN A 309 -7.98 9.04 -7.17
N ALA A 310 -7.88 7.99 -7.96
CA ALA A 310 -6.83 7.79 -8.94
C ALA A 310 -6.71 8.98 -9.88
N LYS A 311 -7.85 9.46 -10.41
CA LYS A 311 -7.91 10.64 -11.28
C LYS A 311 -7.26 11.87 -10.64
N VAL A 312 -7.59 12.15 -9.38
CA VAL A 312 -7.06 13.31 -8.65
C VAL A 312 -5.55 13.22 -8.45
N PHE A 313 -5.01 12.02 -8.18
CA PHE A 313 -3.55 11.83 -8.09
C PHE A 313 -2.85 11.99 -9.45
N GLY A 314 -3.46 11.48 -10.52
CA GLY A 314 -2.94 11.60 -11.88
C GLY A 314 -2.70 13.04 -12.31
N GLU A 315 -3.61 13.95 -11.94
CA GLU A 315 -3.53 15.38 -12.26
C GLU A 315 -2.36 16.11 -11.60
N VAL A 316 -1.83 15.62 -10.47
CA VAL A 316 -0.90 16.39 -9.62
C VAL A 316 0.51 15.83 -9.60
N VAL A 317 0.67 14.51 -9.47
CA VAL A 317 1.99 13.89 -9.25
C VAL A 317 2.56 13.15 -10.46
N GLN A 318 1.83 13.12 -11.58
CA GLN A 318 2.16 12.33 -12.78
C GLN A 318 2.46 10.87 -12.39
N VAL A 319 1.39 10.16 -12.05
CA VAL A 319 1.46 8.72 -11.78
C VAL A 319 1.99 8.01 -13.02
N THR A 320 2.90 7.06 -12.85
CA THR A 320 3.51 6.28 -13.95
C THR A 320 3.23 4.78 -13.83
N GLY A 321 2.73 4.32 -12.68
CA GLY A 321 2.34 2.94 -12.46
C GLY A 321 1.35 2.82 -11.29
N ILE A 322 0.58 1.75 -11.30
CA ILE A 322 -0.44 1.47 -10.28
C ILE A 322 -0.07 0.19 -9.53
N VAL A 323 -0.28 0.20 -8.22
CA VAL A 323 -0.28 -0.99 -7.37
C VAL A 323 -1.67 -1.19 -6.78
N LEU A 324 -2.28 -2.34 -7.06
CA LEU A 324 -3.60 -2.68 -6.54
C LEU A 324 -3.49 -3.63 -5.36
N THR A 325 -3.94 -3.21 -4.18
CA THR A 325 -3.92 -4.04 -2.98
C THR A 325 -5.29 -4.68 -2.72
N LYS A 326 -5.30 -5.70 -1.85
CA LYS A 326 -6.51 -6.42 -1.41
C LYS A 326 -7.33 -7.03 -2.54
N LEU A 327 -6.66 -7.43 -3.62
CA LEU A 327 -7.32 -8.02 -4.78
C LEU A 327 -7.91 -9.40 -4.47
N ASP A 328 -7.37 -10.09 -3.46
CA ASP A 328 -7.85 -11.37 -2.91
C ASP A 328 -9.17 -11.27 -2.14
N GLY A 329 -9.51 -10.08 -1.63
CA GLY A 329 -10.75 -9.82 -0.93
C GLY A 329 -11.83 -9.17 -1.81
N SER A 330 -11.57 -8.95 -3.09
CA SER A 330 -12.43 -8.15 -3.96
C SER A 330 -13.15 -8.98 -5.01
N ALA A 331 -14.48 -9.03 -4.94
CA ALA A 331 -15.31 -9.56 -6.01
C ALA A 331 -15.31 -8.70 -7.29
N LYS A 332 -14.66 -7.54 -7.25
CA LYS A 332 -14.69 -6.49 -8.28
C LYS A 332 -13.41 -6.50 -9.10
N GLY A 333 -13.09 -7.64 -9.73
CA GLY A 333 -11.87 -7.80 -10.54
C GLY A 333 -11.76 -6.80 -11.69
N GLY A 334 -12.88 -6.31 -12.22
CA GLY A 334 -12.94 -5.33 -13.32
C GLY A 334 -12.32 -3.98 -12.98
N ILE A 335 -12.15 -3.63 -11.70
CA ILE A 335 -11.56 -2.35 -11.29
C ILE A 335 -10.15 -2.13 -11.87
N VAL A 336 -9.43 -3.22 -12.14
CA VAL A 336 -8.10 -3.22 -12.76
C VAL A 336 -8.15 -2.60 -14.16
N ILE A 337 -9.18 -2.98 -14.93
CA ILE A 337 -9.42 -2.45 -16.29
C ILE A 337 -9.76 -0.97 -16.19
N ALA A 338 -10.77 -0.64 -15.38
CA ALA A 338 -11.27 0.72 -15.24
C ALA A 338 -10.16 1.70 -14.83
N VAL A 339 -9.32 1.32 -13.86
CA VAL A 339 -8.27 2.21 -13.35
C VAL A 339 -7.13 2.41 -14.35
N GLN A 340 -6.71 1.35 -15.03
CA GLN A 340 -5.65 1.43 -16.03
C GLN A 340 -6.08 2.34 -17.18
N ARG A 341 -7.31 2.13 -17.69
CA ARG A 341 -7.88 2.91 -18.80
C ARG A 341 -8.11 4.37 -18.42
N GLN A 342 -8.59 4.62 -17.20
CA GLN A 342 -8.84 5.98 -16.71
C GLN A 342 -7.55 6.80 -16.54
N LEU A 343 -6.44 6.17 -16.13
CA LEU A 343 -5.16 6.86 -15.92
C LEU A 343 -4.21 6.79 -17.10
N GLY A 344 -4.40 5.85 -18.02
CA GLY A 344 -3.48 5.61 -19.13
C GLY A 344 -2.10 5.12 -18.69
N VAL A 345 -2.00 4.48 -17.51
CA VAL A 345 -0.73 3.96 -16.96
C VAL A 345 -0.91 2.55 -16.44
N PRO A 346 0.11 1.68 -16.57
CA PRO A 346 -0.04 0.26 -16.32
C PRO A 346 -0.24 -0.06 -14.83
N VAL A 347 -1.08 -1.07 -14.57
CA VAL A 347 -1.02 -1.80 -13.31
C VAL A 347 0.23 -2.67 -13.34
N LYS A 348 1.17 -2.43 -12.42
CA LYS A 348 2.47 -3.09 -12.37
C LYS A 348 2.53 -4.20 -11.33
N LEU A 349 1.85 -3.98 -10.21
CA LEU A 349 1.89 -4.88 -9.06
C LEU A 349 0.49 -5.11 -8.49
N VAL A 350 0.28 -6.29 -7.94
CA VAL A 350 -0.93 -6.67 -7.22
C VAL A 350 -0.60 -7.26 -5.85
N GLY A 351 -1.26 -6.72 -4.82
CA GLY A 351 -1.24 -7.21 -3.46
C GLY A 351 -2.35 -8.24 -3.26
N LEU A 352 -1.96 -9.42 -2.80
CA LEU A 352 -2.83 -10.60 -2.78
C LEU A 352 -3.17 -11.08 -1.38
N GLY A 353 -2.82 -10.30 -0.35
CA GLY A 353 -3.10 -10.60 1.05
C GLY A 353 -2.15 -9.85 1.97
N GLU A 354 -2.05 -10.31 3.21
CA GLU A 354 -1.40 -9.59 4.31
C GLU A 354 0.07 -10.02 4.56
N GLY A 355 0.48 -11.19 4.07
CA GLY A 355 1.83 -11.72 4.25
C GLY A 355 2.92 -10.87 3.59
N PRO A 356 4.18 -10.99 4.04
CA PRO A 356 5.27 -10.17 3.52
C PRO A 356 5.62 -10.46 2.05
N ASP A 357 5.31 -11.66 1.58
CA ASP A 357 5.52 -12.11 0.19
C ASP A 357 4.23 -12.04 -0.65
N ASP A 358 3.17 -11.40 -0.16
CA ASP A 358 1.87 -11.25 -0.83
C ASP A 358 1.84 -10.02 -1.76
N LEU A 359 2.90 -9.82 -2.54
CA LEU A 359 2.99 -8.84 -3.63
C LEU A 359 3.53 -9.56 -4.86
N ALA A 360 2.86 -9.42 -6.00
CA ALA A 360 3.26 -10.06 -7.25
C ALA A 360 3.25 -9.06 -8.41
N PRO A 361 4.10 -9.28 -9.44
CA PRO A 361 3.95 -8.62 -10.74
C PRO A 361 2.56 -8.84 -11.31
N PHE A 362 2.02 -7.83 -11.97
CA PHE A 362 0.76 -7.94 -12.69
C PHE A 362 1.00 -8.55 -14.07
N GLU A 363 0.61 -9.82 -14.21
CA GLU A 363 0.66 -10.56 -15.47
C GLU A 363 -0.72 -10.57 -16.13
N VAL A 364 -0.89 -9.86 -17.24
CA VAL A 364 -2.18 -9.68 -17.93
C VAL A 364 -2.83 -11.03 -18.26
N GLY A 365 -2.09 -11.93 -18.89
CA GLY A 365 -2.60 -13.26 -19.25
C GLY A 365 -3.05 -14.06 -18.02
N ALA A 366 -2.22 -14.11 -16.98
CA ALA A 366 -2.56 -14.82 -15.76
C ALA A 366 -3.77 -14.21 -15.03
N PHE A 367 -3.94 -12.89 -15.10
CA PHE A 367 -5.10 -12.20 -14.54
C PHE A 367 -6.37 -12.50 -15.31
N VAL A 368 -6.34 -12.40 -16.64
CA VAL A 368 -7.49 -12.70 -17.51
C VAL A 368 -7.87 -14.17 -17.42
N ASP A 369 -6.89 -15.07 -17.41
CA ASP A 369 -7.12 -16.50 -17.18
C ASP A 369 -7.83 -16.73 -15.84
N ALA A 370 -7.34 -16.11 -14.76
CA ALA A 370 -7.97 -16.26 -13.45
C ALA A 370 -9.40 -15.68 -13.39
N LEU A 371 -9.67 -14.57 -14.11
CA LEU A 371 -10.98 -13.93 -14.17
C LEU A 371 -12.02 -14.77 -14.93
N VAL A 372 -11.59 -15.43 -16.01
CA VAL A 372 -12.49 -16.19 -16.91
C VAL A 372 -12.63 -17.65 -16.47
N ASP A 373 -11.55 -18.26 -15.98
CA ASP A 373 -11.48 -19.72 -15.79
C ASP A 373 -11.69 -20.15 -14.33
N GLY A 374 -11.25 -19.31 -13.38
CA GLY A 374 -11.09 -19.74 -12.00
C GLY A 374 -9.98 -20.79 -11.80
N ALA A 375 -9.91 -21.40 -10.61
CA ALA A 375 -8.82 -22.30 -10.20
C ALA A 375 -8.98 -23.69 -10.80
N GLU A 376 -9.06 -23.81 -12.12
CA GLU A 376 -8.94 -25.09 -12.81
C GLU A 376 -8.19 -24.90 -14.13
N SER A 377 -6.87 -25.10 -14.07
CA SER A 377 -6.10 -26.01 -14.96
C SER A 377 -4.72 -26.26 -14.38
#